data_AF-A0A7C4BMA9-F1
#
_entry.id   AF-A0A7C4BMA9-F1
#
_cell.length_a   1.000
_cell.length_b   1.000
_cell.length_c   1.000
_cell.angle_alpha   90.00
_cell.angle_beta   90.00
_cell.angle_gamma   90.00
#
_symmetry.space_group_name_H-M   'P 1'
#
loop_
_entity.id
_entity.type
_entity.pdbx_description
1 polymer ?
#
loop_
_entity_poly.entity_id
_entity_poly.type
_entity_poly.pdbx_seq_one_letter_code
_entity_poly.pdbx_strand_id
1 'polypeptide(L)' 'MPLFNKFLGLFSQDLAMDLGTANTLIYAKRQGIVLDEPSVVAIDNRTNQ' A
#
# COMPACT_ATOMS: atom_id res chain seq x y z
N MET A 1 20.84 -19.25 8.04
CA MET A 1 19.67 -19.73 8.80
C MET A 1 18.41 -19.68 7.93
N PRO A 2 18.23 -20.61 6.97
CA PRO A 2 17.12 -20.60 6.01
C PRO A 2 15.74 -20.77 6.67
N LEU A 3 15.71 -21.39 7.86
CA LEU A 3 14.47 -21.63 8.59
C LEU A 3 13.82 -20.34 9.12
N PHE A 4 14.61 -19.38 9.63
CA PHE A 4 14.11 -18.12 10.18
C PHE A 4 13.46 -17.22 9.10
N ASN A 5 14.06 -17.15 7.91
CA ASN A 5 13.53 -16.38 6.78
C ASN A 5 12.18 -16.94 6.29
N LYS A 6 11.98 -18.25 6.38
CA LYS A 6 10.71 -18.89 6.00
C LYS A 6 9.57 -18.55 6.97
N PHE A 7 9.88 -18.44 8.26
CA PHE A 7 8.91 -17.98 9.26
C PHE A 7 8.57 -16.50 9.08
N LEU A 8 9.55 -15.63 8.80
CA LEU A 8 9.29 -14.21 8.52
C LEU A 8 8.43 -13.99 7.26
N GLY A 9 8.65 -14.79 6.20
CA GLY A 9 7.85 -14.71 4.98
C GLY A 9 6.37 -15.07 5.17
N LEU A 10 6.02 -15.88 6.18
CA LEU A 10 4.62 -16.21 6.50
C LEU A 10 3.88 -15.04 7.18
N PHE A 11 4.61 -14.11 7.82
CA PHE A 11 4.05 -12.89 8.42
C PHE A 11 4.11 -11.67 7.49
N SER A 12 4.60 -11.84 6.26
CA SER A 12 4.57 -10.82 5.22
C SER A 12 3.12 -10.49 4.84
N GLN A 13 2.76 -9.20 4.83
CA GLN A 13 1.49 -8.75 4.27
C GLN A 13 1.63 -8.61 2.75
N ASP A 14 1.04 -9.55 2.01
CA ASP A 14 0.96 -9.47 0.55
C ASP A 14 -0.03 -8.34 0.17
N LEU A 15 0.51 -7.25 -0.37
CA LEU A 15 -0.26 -6.10 -0.85
C LEU A 15 -0.14 -5.97 -2.37
N ALA A 16 -1.25 -5.61 -3.02
CA ALA A 16 -1.28 -5.12 -4.38
C ALA A 16 -1.81 -3.69 -4.38
N MET A 17 -1.27 -2.82 -5.23
CA MET A 17 -1.65 -1.42 -5.32
C MET A 17 -2.06 -1.09 -6.75
N ASP A 18 -3.17 -0.37 -6.90
CA ASP A 18 -3.60 0.26 -8.15
C ASP A 18 -3.44 1.78 -7.98
N LEU A 19 -2.62 2.39 -8.82
CA LEU A 19 -2.28 3.81 -8.77
C LEU A 19 -2.94 4.53 -9.94
N GLY A 20 -4.26 4.64 -9.87
CA GLY A 20 -5.06 5.36 -10.84
C GLY A 20 -4.88 6.87 -10.73
N THR A 21 -5.20 7.59 -11.81
CA THR A 21 -5.13 9.06 -11.83
C THR A 21 -6.15 9.72 -10.90
N ALA A 22 -7.29 9.07 -10.67
CA ALA A 22 -8.37 9.57 -9.80
C ALA A 22 -8.34 8.93 -8.41
N ASN A 23 -8.10 7.62 -8.34
CA ASN A 23 -8.16 6.83 -7.10
C ASN A 23 -6.91 5.96 -6.95
N THR A 24 -6.47 5.79 -5.71
CA THR A 24 -5.47 4.81 -5.30
C THR A 24 -6.19 3.73 -4.51
N LEU A 25 -5.98 2.48 -4.89
CA LEU A 25 -6.54 1.32 -4.20
C LEU A 25 -5.43 0.43 -3.65
N ILE A 26 -5.64 -0.11 -2.46
CA ILE A 26 -4.77 -1.15 -1.88
C ILE A 26 -5.61 -2.40 -1.64
N TYR A 27 -5.15 -3.53 -2.18
CA TYR A 27 -5.67 -4.86 -1.91
C TYR A 27 -4.73 -5.61 -0.98
N ALA A 28 -5.26 -6.14 0.12
CA ALA A 28 -4.53 -7.06 1.00
C ALA A 28 -5.04 -8.49 0.80
N LYS A 29 -4.13 -9.42 0.55
CA LYS A 29 -4.46 -10.83 0.33
C LYS A 29 -5.23 -11.39 1.52
N ARG A 30 -6.38 -12.01 1.23
CA ARG A 30 -7.39 -12.53 2.20
C ARG A 30 -8.19 -11.47 2.97
N GLN A 31 -7.98 -10.18 2.71
CA GLN A 31 -8.77 -9.09 3.30
C GLN A 31 -9.59 -8.32 2.26
N GLY A 32 -9.20 -8.36 0.98
CA GLY A 32 -9.89 -7.60 -0.05
C GLY A 32 -9.28 -6.21 -0.24
N ILE A 33 -10.08 -5.28 -0.77
CA ILE A 33 -9.71 -3.86 -0.88
C ILE A 33 -9.75 -3.27 0.52
N VAL A 34 -8.60 -2.78 0.99
CA VAL A 34 -8.42 -2.20 2.33
C VAL A 34 -8.22 -0.68 2.30
N LEU A 35 -8.02 -0.11 1.11
CA LEU A 35 -7.97 1.33 0.87
C LEU A 35 -8.55 1.63 -0.51
N ASP A 36 -9.38 2.66 -0.60
CA ASP A 36 -9.88 3.28 -1.82
C ASP A 36 -10.04 4.78 -1.55
N GLU A 37 -9.02 5.55 -1.91
CA GLU A 37 -8.92 6.98 -1.61
C GLU A 37 -8.59 7.75 -2.89
N PRO A 38 -8.96 9.03 -3.00
CA PRO A 38 -8.56 9.86 -4.13
C PRO A 38 -7.03 9.97 -4.24
N SER A 39 -6.49 9.88 -5.47
CA SER A 39 -5.06 10.04 -5.79
C SER A 39 -4.64 11.51 -5.77
N VAL A 40 -4.72 12.15 -4.59
CA VAL A 40 -4.46 13.57 -4.41
C VAL A 40 -3.50 13.82 -3.26
N VAL A 41 -2.74 14.91 -3.35
CA VAL A 41 -1.91 15.42 -2.26
C VAL A 41 -2.15 16.92 -2.14
N ALA A 42 -2.21 17.42 -0.90
CA ALA A 42 -2.24 18.85 -0.65
C ALA A 42 -0.79 19.38 -0.58
N ILE A 43 -0.54 20.50 -1.26
CA ILE A 43 0.78 21.16 -1.28
C ILE A 43 0.61 22.58 -0.72
N ASP A 44 1.46 22.96 0.23
CA ASP A 44 1.62 24.35 0.65
C ASP A 44 2.54 25.07 -0.34
N ASN A 45 1.98 26.00 -1.12
CA ASN A 45 2.72 26.75 -2.12
C ASN A 45 3.76 27.74 -1.53
N ARG A 46 3.74 28.00 -0.22
CA ARG A 46 4.73 28.86 0.44
C ARG A 46 6.03 28.11 0.71
N THR A 47 5.92 26.83 1.07
CA THR A 47 7.05 25.94 1.37
C THR A 47 7.35 24.97 0.24
N ASN A 48 6.44 24.87 -0.75
CA ASN A 48 6.43 23.88 -1.82
C ASN A 48 6.52 22.44 -1.28
N GLN A 49 5.77 22.17 -0.20
CA GLN A 49 5.74 20.91 0.56
C GLN A 49 4.31 20.49 0.84
#